data_AF-A0A353T1P2-F1
#
_entry.id   AF-A0A353T1P2-F1
#
_cell.length_a   1.000
_cell.length_b   1.000
_cell.length_c   1.000
_cell.angle_alpha   90.00
_cell.angle_beta   90.00
_cell.angle_gamma   90.00
#
_symmetry.space_group_name_H-M   'P 1'
#
loop_
_entity.id
_entity.type
_entity.pdbx_description
1 polymer ?
#
loop_
_entity_poly.entity_id
_entity_poly.type
_entity_poly.pdbx_seq_one_letter_code
_entity_poly.pdbx_strand_id
1 'polypeptide(L)'
;DSKVDATGSASLKYENTTKEAKKDKDLAELAKLEGQMRKLQKGVGQYSYKGEEKMMAFAPVSGTSWSIGVTADLSDAMSSVNKMRNQILSFAIAFVVIGVVCALFIAKAFADPIVAMTAVLDRFAGYDLTLDEGIAEKYLKRKDEIGKISNSLVTMQKAFGDLLRQAVASSEMVGATSQQLSASIQEITTTAQNQASNTEEISGSLEEVTANISTVNGDMQTTAQNVQAMAQTMTGIEKAVGDNTGDLESVNQSISGILKSLDGARQSIQTISDRSKSASGEAQSTVELAGEGKKNLDRTVTQMDSIQETIFNLSAVINGLGESAGRIGDITELIKDVAEQTNLLALNAAIEAAR
;
A
#
# COMPACT_ATOMS: atom_id res chain seq x y z
N ASP A 1 -82.04 110.84 -44.98
CA ASP A 1 -83.23 111.04 -45.83
C ASP A 1 -84.07 112.25 -45.47
N SER A 2 -83.88 113.33 -46.23
CA SER A 2 -84.84 114.43 -46.34
C SER A 2 -85.52 114.33 -47.71
N LYS A 3 -86.82 114.00 -47.73
CA LYS A 3 -87.65 114.13 -48.94
C LYS A 3 -87.78 115.62 -49.27
N VAL A 4 -87.43 115.99 -50.50
CA VAL A 4 -87.59 117.36 -51.02
C VAL A 4 -89.00 117.48 -51.59
N ASP A 5 -89.76 118.45 -51.08
CA ASP A 5 -91.11 118.77 -51.58
C ASP A 5 -91.03 119.65 -52.83
N ALA A 6 -92.07 119.62 -53.67
CA ALA A 6 -92.07 120.14 -55.05
C ALA A 6 -91.98 121.69 -55.21
N THR A 7 -91.50 122.42 -54.20
CA THR A 7 -91.29 123.88 -54.20
C THR A 7 -89.83 124.30 -53.98
N GLY A 8 -88.87 123.36 -53.99
CA GLY A 8 -87.44 123.70 -53.93
C GLY A 8 -86.96 124.31 -52.61
N SER A 9 -87.80 124.32 -51.57
CA SER A 9 -87.41 124.66 -50.21
C SER A 9 -86.96 123.38 -49.49
N ALA A 10 -85.66 123.22 -49.30
CA ALA A 10 -85.14 122.19 -48.41
C ALA A 10 -85.57 122.56 -46.98
N SER A 11 -86.57 121.85 -46.45
CA SER A 11 -86.89 121.94 -45.03
C SER A 11 -85.73 121.33 -44.25
N LEU A 12 -84.83 122.20 -43.76
CA LEU A 12 -83.81 121.82 -42.80
C LEU A 12 -84.54 121.37 -41.54
N LYS A 13 -84.66 120.05 -41.35
CA LYS A 13 -85.07 119.49 -40.05
C LYS A 13 -83.96 119.80 -39.05
N TYR A 14 -84.23 120.80 -38.21
CA TYR A 14 -83.37 121.12 -37.07
C TYR A 14 -83.59 120.08 -35.97
N GLU A 15 -82.87 118.96 -36.03
CA GLU A 15 -82.70 118.07 -34.89
C GLU A 15 -81.62 118.65 -33.97
N ASN A 16 -81.92 118.79 -32.68
CA ASN A 16 -80.96 119.29 -31.69
C ASN A 16 -80.49 118.12 -30.84
N THR A 17 -79.53 117.36 -31.38
CA THR A 17 -78.96 116.16 -30.75
C THR A 17 -78.45 116.44 -29.34
N THR A 18 -77.98 117.65 -29.05
CA THR A 18 -77.51 118.07 -27.71
C THR A 18 -78.64 118.21 -26.68
N LYS A 19 -79.86 118.55 -27.11
CA LYS A 19 -81.07 118.51 -26.26
C LYS A 19 -81.65 117.11 -26.17
N GLU A 20 -81.64 116.36 -27.27
CA GLU A 20 -82.19 115.00 -27.34
C GLU A 20 -81.33 114.00 -26.55
N ALA A 21 -80.01 114.19 -26.52
CA ALA A 21 -79.08 113.43 -25.68
C ALA A 21 -79.32 113.57 -24.17
N LYS A 22 -80.12 114.55 -23.73
CA LYS A 22 -80.57 114.62 -22.32
C LYS A 22 -81.69 113.61 -22.00
N LYS A 23 -82.39 113.12 -23.03
CA LYS A 23 -83.50 112.15 -22.92
C LYS A 23 -83.09 110.76 -23.39
N ASP A 24 -82.19 110.67 -24.35
CA ASP A 24 -81.67 109.41 -24.90
C ASP A 24 -80.16 109.30 -24.66
N LYS A 25 -79.73 108.25 -23.96
CA LYS A 25 -78.31 108.01 -23.64
C LYS A 25 -77.50 107.61 -24.86
N ASP A 26 -78.13 107.03 -25.88
CA ASP A 26 -77.44 106.55 -27.07
C ASP A 26 -76.92 107.73 -27.92
N LEU A 27 -77.62 108.87 -27.85
CA LEU A 27 -77.21 110.12 -28.48
C LEU A 27 -76.13 110.91 -27.71
N ALA A 28 -75.71 110.45 -26.52
CA ALA A 28 -74.75 111.16 -25.68
C ALA A 28 -73.37 111.28 -26.33
N GLU A 29 -72.87 110.20 -26.94
CA GLU A 29 -71.59 110.24 -27.66
C GLU A 29 -71.70 111.06 -28.95
N LEU A 30 -72.82 110.99 -29.68
CA LEU A 30 -73.04 111.87 -30.84
C LEU A 30 -73.06 113.36 -30.44
N ALA A 31 -73.74 113.70 -29.35
CA ALA A 31 -73.78 115.07 -28.82
C ALA A 31 -72.39 115.56 -28.38
N LYS A 32 -71.53 114.67 -27.87
CA LYS A 32 -70.15 114.98 -27.52
C LYS A 32 -69.30 115.22 -28.78
N LEU A 33 -69.44 114.40 -29.81
CA LEU A 33 -68.75 114.57 -31.10
C LEU A 33 -69.18 115.86 -31.80
N GLU A 34 -70.49 116.14 -31.86
CA GLU A 34 -71.02 117.42 -32.35
C GLU A 34 -70.53 118.61 -31.51
N GLY A 35 -70.40 118.43 -30.19
CA GLY A 35 -69.84 119.44 -29.29
C GLY A 35 -68.38 119.77 -29.59
N GLN A 36 -67.56 118.76 -29.90
CA GLN A 36 -66.18 118.94 -30.37
C GLN A 36 -66.13 119.58 -31.76
N MET A 37 -67.06 119.19 -32.64
CA MET A 37 -67.21 119.74 -33.98
C MET A 37 -67.58 121.23 -33.96
N ARG A 38 -68.42 121.68 -33.02
CA ARG A 38 -68.74 123.11 -32.77
C ARG A 38 -67.54 123.90 -32.25
N LYS A 39 -66.60 123.25 -31.56
CA LYS A 39 -65.34 123.83 -31.11
C LYS A 39 -64.25 123.84 -32.20
N LEU A 40 -64.60 123.53 -33.45
CA LEU A 40 -63.69 123.48 -34.61
C LEU A 40 -62.53 122.47 -34.44
N GLN A 41 -62.76 121.36 -33.73
CA GLN A 41 -61.76 120.29 -33.58
C GLN A 41 -61.84 119.26 -34.71
N LYS A 42 -60.73 118.54 -34.96
CA LYS A 42 -60.70 117.35 -35.83
C LYS A 42 -60.78 116.10 -34.97
N GLY A 43 -61.55 115.10 -35.40
CA GLY A 43 -61.68 113.86 -34.64
C GLY A 43 -62.39 112.75 -35.41
N VAL A 44 -62.27 111.55 -34.87
CA VAL A 44 -63.06 110.38 -35.25
C VAL A 44 -63.66 109.80 -33.98
N GLY A 45 -64.93 109.40 -34.05
CA GLY A 45 -65.62 108.76 -32.94
C GLY A 45 -66.67 107.78 -33.42
N GLN A 46 -67.04 106.87 -32.53
CA GLN A 46 -68.15 105.95 -32.72
C GLN A 46 -69.33 106.44 -31.90
N TYR A 47 -70.53 106.25 -32.42
CA TYR A 47 -71.76 106.66 -31.77
C TYR A 47 -72.90 105.75 -32.23
N SER A 48 -73.91 105.60 -31.38
CA SER A 48 -75.13 104.92 -31.74
C SER A 48 -76.17 105.95 -32.19
N TYR A 49 -76.83 105.71 -33.32
CA TYR A 49 -77.93 106.54 -33.78
C TYR A 49 -79.03 105.66 -34.39
N LYS A 50 -80.23 105.78 -33.83
CA LYS A 50 -81.41 104.98 -34.22
C LYS A 50 -81.17 103.46 -34.16
N GLY A 51 -80.40 103.01 -33.17
CA GLY A 51 -80.09 101.59 -32.94
C GLY A 51 -78.96 101.03 -33.81
N GLU A 52 -78.34 101.86 -34.67
CA GLU A 52 -77.19 101.47 -35.48
C GLU A 52 -75.90 102.12 -34.95
N GLU A 53 -74.86 101.31 -34.80
CA GLU A 53 -73.51 101.81 -34.51
C GLU A 53 -72.89 102.43 -35.77
N LYS A 54 -72.55 103.71 -35.67
CA LYS A 54 -71.97 104.50 -36.75
C LYS A 54 -70.64 105.07 -36.30
N MET A 55 -69.78 105.35 -37.26
CA MET A 55 -68.53 106.08 -37.06
C MET A 55 -68.65 107.44 -37.75
N MET A 56 -68.28 108.51 -37.06
CA MET A 56 -68.16 109.85 -37.61
C MET A 56 -66.71 110.29 -37.63
N ALA A 57 -66.24 110.80 -38.76
CA ALA A 57 -65.04 111.60 -38.85
C ALA A 57 -65.44 113.06 -39.11
N PHE A 58 -64.93 114.01 -38.32
CA PHE A 58 -65.27 115.41 -38.46
C PHE A 58 -64.03 116.31 -38.48
N ALA A 59 -64.12 117.41 -39.24
CA ALA A 59 -63.08 118.42 -39.36
C ALA A 59 -63.68 119.82 -39.66
N PRO A 60 -63.04 120.92 -39.21
CA PRO A 60 -63.47 122.28 -39.54
C PRO A 60 -63.20 122.61 -41.02
N VAL A 61 -64.04 123.45 -41.62
CA VAL A 61 -63.87 123.98 -42.98
C VAL A 61 -63.10 125.29 -42.91
N SER A 62 -61.87 125.29 -43.43
CA SER A 62 -60.94 126.42 -43.38
C SER A 62 -61.57 127.72 -43.91
N GLY A 63 -61.47 128.81 -43.12
CA GLY A 63 -61.99 130.14 -43.48
C GLY A 63 -63.46 130.40 -43.12
N THR A 64 -64.15 129.43 -42.52
CA THR A 64 -65.56 129.56 -42.11
C THR A 64 -65.76 129.10 -40.66
N SER A 65 -66.91 129.43 -40.06
CA SER A 65 -67.35 128.88 -38.76
C SER A 65 -68.04 127.52 -38.90
N TRP A 66 -67.86 126.82 -40.02
CA TRP A 66 -68.52 125.56 -40.33
C TRP A 66 -67.55 124.39 -40.13
N SER A 67 -68.09 123.24 -39.75
CA SER A 67 -67.38 121.94 -39.72
C SER A 67 -68.13 120.94 -40.58
N ILE A 68 -67.42 119.99 -41.18
CA ILE A 68 -68.01 118.86 -41.91
C ILE A 68 -67.79 117.57 -41.12
N GLY A 69 -68.85 116.76 -41.03
CA GLY A 69 -68.83 115.43 -40.43
C GLY A 69 -69.24 114.42 -41.49
N VAL A 70 -68.42 113.41 -41.72
CA VAL A 70 -68.73 112.28 -42.59
C VAL A 70 -69.00 111.08 -41.71
N THR A 71 -70.14 110.43 -41.93
CA THR A 71 -70.59 109.29 -41.14
C THR A 71 -70.66 108.03 -42.00
N ALA A 72 -70.21 106.90 -41.48
CA ALA A 72 -70.33 105.59 -42.10
C ALA A 72 -70.81 104.57 -41.07
N ASP A 73 -71.48 103.51 -41.53
CA ASP A 73 -71.91 102.43 -40.64
C ASP A 73 -70.70 101.64 -40.16
N LEU A 74 -70.63 101.37 -38.85
CA LEU A 74 -69.48 100.68 -38.26
C LEU A 74 -69.36 99.25 -38.80
N SER A 75 -70.50 98.60 -39.09
CA SER A 75 -70.56 97.29 -39.74
C SER A 75 -69.88 97.26 -41.10
N ASP A 76 -70.07 98.31 -41.90
CA ASP A 76 -69.51 98.42 -43.25
C ASP A 76 -68.01 98.74 -43.17
N ALA A 77 -67.64 99.71 -42.33
CA ALA A 77 -66.26 100.10 -42.09
C ALA A 77 -65.41 98.94 -41.52
N MET A 78 -66.00 98.07 -40.69
CA MET A 78 -65.31 96.95 -40.05
C MET A 78 -65.54 95.59 -40.73
N SER A 79 -66.31 95.52 -41.81
CA SER A 79 -66.67 94.26 -42.49
C SER A 79 -65.44 93.42 -42.89
N SER A 80 -64.40 94.06 -43.43
CA SER A 80 -63.12 93.41 -43.78
C SER A 80 -62.35 92.90 -42.56
N VAL A 81 -62.34 93.67 -41.47
CA VAL A 81 -61.69 93.29 -40.20
C VAL A 81 -62.41 92.11 -39.57
N ASN A 82 -63.74 92.10 -39.58
CA ASN A 82 -64.56 91.01 -39.06
C ASN A 82 -64.37 89.71 -39.87
N LYS A 83 -64.27 89.80 -41.21
CA LYS A 83 -63.94 88.64 -42.07
C LYS A 83 -62.56 88.08 -41.73
N MET A 84 -61.56 88.95 -41.60
CA MET A 84 -60.19 88.55 -41.22
C MET A 84 -60.15 87.89 -39.83
N ARG A 85 -60.81 88.48 -38.84
CA ARG A 85 -60.94 87.91 -37.49
C ARG A 85 -61.54 86.50 -37.53
N ASN A 86 -62.64 86.31 -38.26
CA ASN A 86 -63.30 85.01 -38.34
C ASN A 86 -62.44 83.96 -39.07
N GLN A 87 -61.66 84.36 -40.09
CA GLN A 87 -60.69 83.46 -40.74
C GLN A 87 -59.57 83.04 -39.78
N ILE A 88 -58.98 83.99 -39.02
CA ILE A 88 -57.96 83.69 -38.02
C ILE A 88 -58.52 82.74 -36.95
N LEU A 89 -59.74 82.99 -36.46
CA LEU A 89 -60.40 82.12 -35.48
C LEU A 89 -60.63 80.71 -36.06
N SER A 90 -61.05 80.60 -37.32
CA SER A 90 -61.23 79.29 -37.96
C SER A 90 -59.92 78.50 -38.08
N PHE A 91 -58.81 79.17 -38.43
CA PHE A 91 -57.50 78.53 -38.47
C PHE A 91 -57.01 78.13 -37.08
N ALA A 92 -57.19 78.98 -36.07
CA ALA A 92 -56.82 78.66 -34.69
C ALA A 92 -57.55 77.39 -34.21
N ILE A 93 -58.86 77.29 -34.45
CA ILE A 93 -59.65 76.10 -34.11
C ILE A 93 -59.15 74.88 -34.89
N ALA A 94 -58.88 75.01 -36.20
CA ALA A 94 -58.38 73.91 -37.01
C ALA A 94 -57.03 73.36 -36.48
N PHE A 95 -56.09 74.23 -36.10
CA PHE A 95 -54.81 73.82 -35.53
C PHE A 95 -54.95 73.13 -34.17
N VAL A 96 -55.87 73.60 -33.32
CA VAL A 96 -56.16 72.93 -32.03
C VAL A 96 -56.70 71.53 -32.28
N VAL A 97 -57.66 71.37 -33.21
CA VAL A 97 -58.22 70.06 -33.55
C VAL A 97 -57.15 69.12 -34.10
N ILE A 98 -56.31 69.60 -35.04
CA ILE A 98 -55.20 68.81 -35.58
C ILE A 98 -54.22 68.39 -34.48
N GLY A 99 -53.88 69.31 -33.57
CA GLY A 99 -53.01 69.02 -32.43
C GLY A 99 -53.57 67.90 -31.55
N VAL A 100 -54.87 67.94 -31.23
CA VAL A 100 -55.53 66.88 -30.44
C VAL A 100 -55.52 65.55 -31.20
N VAL A 101 -55.83 65.54 -32.50
CA VAL A 101 -55.82 64.32 -33.31
C VAL A 101 -54.41 63.72 -33.40
N CYS A 102 -53.39 64.54 -33.63
CA CYS A 102 -51.99 64.08 -33.64
C CYS A 102 -51.56 63.54 -32.27
N ALA A 103 -51.95 64.18 -31.16
CA ALA A 103 -51.64 63.70 -29.82
C ALA A 103 -52.27 62.33 -29.55
N LEU A 104 -53.55 62.14 -29.92
CA LEU A 104 -54.23 60.85 -29.79
C LEU A 104 -53.59 59.77 -30.67
N PHE A 105 -53.14 60.13 -31.87
CA PHE A 105 -52.45 59.20 -32.76
C PHE A 105 -51.10 58.76 -32.19
N ILE A 106 -50.28 59.70 -31.69
CA ILE A 106 -48.97 59.38 -31.09
C ILE A 106 -49.15 58.52 -29.84
N ALA A 107 -50.12 58.85 -28.98
CA ALA A 107 -50.42 58.06 -27.78
C ALA A 107 -50.72 56.59 -28.15
N LYS A 108 -51.58 56.37 -29.14
CA LYS A 108 -51.98 55.02 -29.55
C LYS A 108 -50.91 54.27 -30.34
N ALA A 109 -50.12 54.98 -31.16
CA ALA A 109 -49.11 54.38 -32.03
C ALA A 109 -47.80 54.05 -31.29
N PHE A 110 -47.44 54.83 -30.26
CA PHE A 110 -46.15 54.72 -29.56
C PHE A 110 -46.31 54.52 -28.05
N ALA A 111 -47.06 55.38 -27.35
CA ALA A 111 -47.11 55.35 -25.89
C ALA A 111 -47.76 54.06 -25.35
N ASP A 112 -48.93 53.68 -25.88
CA ASP A 112 -49.63 52.46 -25.44
C ASP A 112 -48.77 51.18 -25.57
N PRO A 113 -48.11 50.91 -26.73
CA PRO A 113 -47.20 49.77 -26.84
C PRO A 113 -46.01 49.82 -25.87
N ILE A 114 -45.41 50.99 -25.65
CA ILE A 114 -44.26 51.13 -24.75
C ILE A 114 -44.70 50.82 -23.31
N VAL A 115 -45.82 51.38 -22.85
CA VAL A 115 -46.38 51.11 -21.52
C VAL A 115 -46.67 49.61 -21.35
N ALA A 116 -47.20 48.95 -22.38
CA ALA A 116 -47.45 47.51 -22.35
C ALA A 116 -46.16 46.68 -22.24
N MET A 117 -45.09 47.06 -22.95
CA MET A 117 -43.78 46.40 -22.83
C MET A 117 -43.13 46.62 -21.47
N THR A 118 -43.25 47.83 -20.91
CA THR A 118 -42.76 48.13 -19.57
C THR A 118 -43.46 47.26 -18.53
N ALA A 119 -44.78 47.05 -18.65
CA ALA A 119 -45.51 46.15 -17.76
C ALA A 119 -45.01 44.70 -17.83
N VAL A 120 -44.63 44.20 -19.02
CA VAL A 120 -44.02 42.87 -19.17
C VAL A 120 -42.64 42.81 -18.50
N LEU A 121 -41.83 43.86 -18.65
CA LEU A 121 -40.52 43.96 -17.99
C LEU A 121 -40.64 44.03 -16.46
N ASP A 122 -41.62 44.76 -15.92
CA ASP A 122 -41.86 44.82 -14.48
C ASP A 122 -42.27 43.45 -13.92
N ARG A 123 -43.11 42.70 -14.63
CA ARG A 123 -43.44 41.30 -14.28
C ARG A 123 -42.22 40.39 -14.32
N PHE A 124 -41.38 40.55 -15.35
CA PHE A 124 -40.12 39.81 -15.47
C PHE A 124 -39.18 40.11 -14.29
N ALA A 125 -39.08 41.36 -13.84
CA ALA A 125 -38.32 41.74 -12.64
C ALA A 125 -38.90 41.13 -11.36
N GLY A 126 -40.22 40.88 -11.32
CA GLY A 126 -40.90 40.11 -10.28
C GLY A 126 -40.75 38.60 -10.40
N TYR A 127 -39.90 38.09 -11.29
CA TYR A 127 -39.70 36.67 -11.61
C TYR A 127 -40.94 35.95 -12.16
N ASP A 128 -41.96 36.70 -12.57
CA ASP A 128 -43.13 36.16 -13.26
C ASP A 128 -42.82 36.04 -14.75
N LEU A 129 -42.44 34.82 -15.14
CA LEU A 129 -42.10 34.47 -16.53
C LEU A 129 -43.30 33.95 -17.33
N THR A 130 -44.53 34.07 -16.81
CA THR A 130 -45.71 33.66 -17.58
C THR A 130 -45.92 34.60 -18.78
N LEU A 131 -45.94 34.02 -19.99
CA LEU A 131 -46.26 34.75 -21.21
C LEU A 131 -47.75 35.04 -21.23
N ASP A 132 -48.11 36.31 -21.07
CA ASP A 132 -49.46 36.76 -21.42
C ASP A 132 -49.53 36.87 -22.95
N GLU A 133 -50.10 35.84 -23.58
CA GLU A 133 -50.24 35.73 -25.03
C GLU A 133 -50.90 36.97 -25.63
N GLY A 134 -51.78 37.67 -24.89
CA GLY A 134 -52.51 38.82 -25.40
C GLY A 134 -51.67 40.09 -25.64
N ILE A 135 -50.67 40.36 -24.78
CA ILE A 135 -49.86 41.58 -24.87
C ILE A 135 -48.73 41.42 -25.88
N ALA A 136 -48.07 40.25 -25.85
CA ALA A 136 -47.00 39.94 -26.79
C ALA A 136 -47.56 39.85 -28.21
N GLU A 137 -48.63 39.08 -28.43
CA GLU A 137 -49.09 38.80 -29.80
C GLU A 137 -49.62 40.05 -30.54
N LYS A 138 -50.22 40.99 -29.81
CA LYS A 138 -50.75 42.24 -30.38
C LYS A 138 -49.67 43.11 -31.03
N TYR A 139 -48.47 43.16 -30.45
CA TYR A 139 -47.37 44.01 -30.93
C TYR A 139 -46.26 43.23 -31.65
N LEU A 140 -46.15 41.91 -31.44
CA LEU A 140 -45.17 41.05 -32.12
C LEU A 140 -45.28 41.07 -33.65
N LYS A 141 -46.50 41.28 -34.18
CA LYS A 141 -46.77 41.33 -35.64
C LYS A 141 -46.43 42.68 -36.28
N ARG A 142 -46.08 43.72 -35.49
CA ARG A 142 -45.62 45.01 -36.04
C ARG A 142 -44.28 44.83 -36.76
N LYS A 143 -44.10 45.59 -37.84
CA LYS A 143 -42.89 45.59 -38.67
C LYS A 143 -41.92 46.75 -38.38
N ASP A 144 -42.21 47.53 -37.35
CA ASP A 144 -41.42 48.69 -36.93
C ASP A 144 -40.55 48.37 -35.70
N GLU A 145 -39.95 49.40 -35.11
CA GLU A 145 -39.06 49.30 -33.95
C GLU A 145 -39.77 48.71 -32.72
N ILE A 146 -41.06 48.99 -32.55
CA ILE A 146 -41.86 48.41 -31.46
C ILE A 146 -41.98 46.90 -31.68
N GLY A 147 -42.28 46.46 -32.90
CA GLY A 147 -42.30 45.02 -33.22
C GLY A 147 -40.97 44.32 -32.93
N LYS A 148 -39.83 44.94 -33.28
CA LYS A 148 -38.50 44.41 -32.96
C LYS A 148 -38.26 44.31 -31.45
N ILE A 149 -38.60 45.34 -30.68
CA ILE A 149 -38.46 45.32 -29.21
C ILE A 149 -39.32 44.21 -28.62
N SER A 150 -40.58 44.04 -29.06
CA SER A 150 -41.44 42.93 -28.61
C SER A 150 -40.81 41.57 -28.85
N ASN A 151 -40.28 41.33 -30.05
CA ASN A 151 -39.67 40.04 -30.41
C ASN A 151 -38.39 39.75 -29.60
N SER A 152 -37.54 40.76 -29.40
CA SER A 152 -36.34 40.61 -28.58
C SER A 152 -36.68 40.33 -27.11
N LEU A 153 -37.72 40.98 -26.58
CA LEU A 153 -38.17 40.78 -25.20
C LEU A 153 -38.66 39.34 -24.98
N VAL A 154 -39.46 38.80 -25.90
CA VAL A 154 -39.92 37.40 -25.85
C VAL A 154 -38.76 36.42 -25.96
N THR A 155 -37.78 36.70 -26.84
CA THR A 155 -36.58 35.86 -26.98
C THR A 155 -35.77 35.84 -25.69
N MET A 156 -35.58 36.98 -25.05
CA MET A 156 -34.92 37.10 -23.75
C MET A 156 -35.65 36.31 -22.67
N GLN A 157 -36.98 36.45 -22.59
CA GLN A 157 -37.81 35.72 -21.63
C GLN A 157 -37.68 34.20 -21.80
N LYS A 158 -37.72 33.71 -23.05
CA LYS A 158 -37.53 32.28 -23.35
C LYS A 158 -36.15 31.78 -22.93
N ALA A 159 -35.09 32.48 -23.33
CA ALA A 159 -33.72 32.11 -22.99
C ALA A 159 -33.50 32.08 -21.47
N PHE A 160 -34.08 33.04 -20.74
CA PHE A 160 -34.00 33.07 -19.28
C PHE A 160 -34.79 31.93 -18.63
N GLY A 161 -35.98 31.60 -19.15
CA GLY A 161 -36.75 30.44 -18.70
C GLY A 161 -36.02 29.12 -18.92
N ASP A 162 -35.36 28.95 -20.06
CA ASP A 162 -34.54 27.76 -20.36
C ASP A 162 -33.33 27.66 -19.41
N LEU A 163 -32.65 28.78 -19.12
CA LEU A 163 -31.57 28.83 -18.12
C LEU A 163 -32.04 28.41 -16.72
N LEU A 164 -33.21 28.88 -16.27
CA LEU A 164 -33.78 28.47 -14.98
C LEU A 164 -34.12 26.98 -14.94
N ARG A 165 -34.70 26.44 -16.02
CA ARG A 165 -34.96 24.99 -16.12
C ARG A 165 -33.67 24.18 -16.03
N GLN A 166 -32.62 24.62 -16.71
CA GLN A 166 -31.30 23.98 -16.65
C GLN A 166 -30.69 24.08 -15.24
N ALA A 167 -30.85 25.22 -14.56
CA ALA A 167 -30.37 25.41 -13.19
C ALA A 167 -31.09 24.48 -12.20
N VAL A 168 -32.42 24.35 -12.32
CA VAL A 168 -33.21 23.43 -11.49
C VAL A 168 -32.78 21.97 -11.72
N ALA A 169 -32.69 21.53 -12.98
CA ALA A 169 -32.24 20.19 -13.32
C ALA A 169 -30.82 19.89 -12.81
N SER A 170 -29.92 20.88 -12.89
CA SER A 170 -28.56 20.76 -12.34
C SER A 170 -28.58 20.65 -10.80
N SER A 171 -29.46 21.41 -10.14
CA SER A 171 -29.62 21.35 -8.68
C SER A 171 -30.14 19.98 -8.22
N GLU A 172 -31.07 19.38 -8.96
CA GLU A 172 -31.57 18.02 -8.68
C GLU A 172 -30.46 16.98 -8.86
N MET A 173 -29.66 17.08 -9.92
CA MET A 173 -28.50 16.22 -10.14
C MET A 173 -27.48 16.35 -9.00
N VAL A 174 -27.15 17.58 -8.58
CA VAL A 174 -26.26 17.84 -7.43
C VAL A 174 -26.82 17.22 -6.15
N GLY A 175 -28.14 17.29 -5.93
CA GLY A 175 -28.81 16.64 -4.81
C GLY A 175 -28.64 15.11 -4.84
N ALA A 176 -28.89 14.48 -5.99
CA ALA A 176 -28.72 13.03 -6.16
C ALA A 176 -27.26 12.59 -5.98
N THR A 177 -26.30 13.33 -6.57
CA THR A 177 -24.87 13.06 -6.39
C THR A 177 -24.43 13.22 -4.94
N SER A 178 -24.99 14.19 -4.21
CA SER A 178 -24.71 14.38 -2.78
C SER A 178 -25.21 13.19 -1.93
N GLN A 179 -26.38 12.63 -2.25
CA GLN A 179 -26.89 11.42 -1.59
C GLN A 179 -25.99 10.20 -1.86
N GLN A 180 -25.57 10.01 -3.12
CA GLN A 180 -24.64 8.94 -3.48
C GLN A 180 -23.30 9.09 -2.76
N LEU A 181 -22.76 10.32 -2.71
CA LEU A 181 -21.52 10.62 -2.01
C LEU A 181 -21.62 10.29 -0.52
N SER A 182 -22.75 10.60 0.12
CA SER A 182 -23.01 10.24 1.52
C SER A 182 -22.94 8.73 1.74
N ALA A 183 -23.54 7.94 0.84
CA ALA A 183 -23.46 6.48 0.90
C ALA A 183 -22.02 5.96 0.73
N SER A 184 -21.25 6.52 -0.21
CA SER A 184 -19.84 6.17 -0.39
C SER A 184 -18.98 6.54 0.82
N ILE A 185 -19.25 7.66 1.49
CA ILE A 185 -18.56 8.04 2.73
C ILE A 185 -18.81 7.00 3.82
N GLN A 186 -20.04 6.52 3.99
CA GLN A 186 -20.36 5.49 4.98
C GLN A 186 -19.65 4.15 4.72
N GLU A 187 -19.54 3.75 3.45
CA GLU A 187 -18.79 2.58 3.01
C GLU A 187 -17.28 2.74 3.30
N ILE A 188 -16.72 3.92 3.00
CA ILE A 188 -15.31 4.25 3.30
C ILE A 188 -15.06 4.19 4.81
N THR A 189 -15.94 4.74 5.65
CA THR A 189 -15.81 4.66 7.11
C THR A 189 -15.79 3.21 7.57
N THR A 190 -16.68 2.37 7.03
CA THR A 190 -16.73 0.94 7.38
C THR A 190 -15.45 0.22 6.95
N THR A 191 -14.96 0.52 5.75
CA THR A 191 -13.70 -0.05 5.24
C THR A 191 -12.51 0.39 6.08
N ALA A 192 -12.43 1.66 6.48
CA ALA A 192 -11.37 2.18 7.34
C ALA A 192 -11.39 1.51 8.73
N GLN A 193 -12.58 1.25 9.29
CA GLN A 193 -12.73 0.53 10.55
C GLN A 193 -12.17 -0.90 10.46
N ASN A 194 -12.55 -1.63 9.41
CA ASN A 194 -12.04 -2.98 9.16
C ASN A 194 -10.52 -2.98 8.94
N GLN A 195 -10.00 -1.98 8.23
CA GLN A 195 -8.56 -1.83 8.01
C GLN A 195 -7.81 -1.55 9.31
N ALA A 196 -8.36 -0.73 10.21
CA ALA A 196 -7.78 -0.51 11.53
C ALA A 196 -7.73 -1.82 12.34
N SER A 197 -8.81 -2.60 12.36
CA SER A 197 -8.84 -3.92 13.02
C SER A 197 -7.81 -4.89 12.45
N ASN A 198 -7.69 -4.98 11.11
CA ASN A 198 -6.68 -5.82 10.47
C ASN A 198 -5.26 -5.36 10.82
N THR A 199 -5.06 -4.04 10.97
CA THR A 199 -3.75 -3.48 11.36
C THR A 199 -3.39 -3.91 12.78
N GLU A 200 -4.34 -3.89 13.72
CA GLU A 200 -4.13 -4.36 15.09
C GLU A 200 -3.78 -5.86 15.13
N GLU A 201 -4.45 -6.69 14.33
CA GLU A 201 -4.14 -8.13 14.20
C GLU A 201 -2.73 -8.37 13.63
N ILE A 202 -2.35 -7.59 12.61
CA ILE A 202 -0.99 -7.65 12.04
C ILE A 202 0.05 -7.24 13.09
N SER A 203 -0.23 -6.21 13.89
CA SER A 203 0.65 -5.81 14.99
C SER A 203 0.84 -6.94 16.00
N GLY A 204 -0.23 -7.65 16.41
CA GLY A 204 -0.11 -8.82 17.28
C GLY A 204 0.70 -9.95 16.65
N SER A 205 0.50 -10.21 15.36
CA SER A 205 1.30 -11.20 14.61
C SER A 205 2.79 -10.81 14.55
N LEU A 206 3.11 -9.52 14.44
CA LEU A 206 4.49 -9.03 14.47
C LEU A 206 5.15 -9.19 15.85
N GLU A 207 4.39 -9.02 16.93
CA GLU A 207 4.87 -9.32 18.29
C GLU A 207 5.21 -10.81 18.43
N GLU A 208 4.36 -11.70 17.93
CA GLU A 208 4.61 -13.14 17.91
C GLU A 208 5.84 -13.51 17.06
N VAL A 209 5.98 -12.93 15.86
CA VAL A 209 7.17 -13.13 15.01
C VAL A 209 8.44 -12.67 15.72
N THR A 210 8.40 -11.54 16.42
CA THR A 210 9.55 -11.02 17.17
C THR A 210 9.93 -11.96 18.32
N ALA A 211 8.95 -12.49 19.05
CA ALA A 211 9.19 -13.49 20.08
C ALA A 211 9.82 -14.77 19.50
N ASN A 212 9.30 -15.25 18.37
CA ASN A 212 9.85 -16.42 17.67
C ASN A 212 11.29 -16.21 17.21
N ILE A 213 11.63 -15.03 16.68
CA ILE A 213 13.01 -14.69 16.30
C ILE A 213 13.93 -14.76 17.53
N SER A 214 13.48 -14.26 18.68
CA SER A 214 14.27 -14.33 19.93
C SER A 214 14.53 -15.77 20.36
N THR A 215 13.52 -16.65 20.27
CA THR A 215 13.66 -18.08 20.57
C THR A 215 14.66 -18.75 19.64
N VAL A 216 14.53 -18.54 18.32
CA VAL A 216 15.45 -19.08 17.30
C VAL A 216 16.88 -18.63 17.56
N ASN A 217 17.08 -17.38 17.99
CA ASN A 217 18.41 -16.87 18.31
C ASN A 217 19.02 -17.61 19.53
N GLY A 218 18.22 -17.91 20.55
CA GLY A 218 18.64 -18.73 21.70
C GLY A 218 18.98 -20.17 21.32
N ASP A 219 18.17 -20.79 20.46
CA ASP A 219 18.43 -22.13 19.93
C ASP A 219 19.71 -22.17 19.08
N MET A 220 19.96 -21.12 18.30
CA MET A 220 21.17 -20.98 17.51
C MET A 220 22.41 -20.86 18.41
N GLN A 221 22.32 -20.13 19.52
CA GLN A 221 23.40 -20.05 20.51
C GLN A 221 23.67 -21.40 21.18
N THR A 222 22.62 -22.14 21.55
CA THR A 222 22.74 -23.50 22.09
C THR A 222 23.36 -24.45 21.09
N THR A 223 22.96 -24.35 19.81
CA THR A 223 23.54 -25.15 18.72
C THR A 223 25.02 -24.84 18.53
N ALA A 224 25.40 -23.56 18.56
CA ALA A 224 26.81 -23.16 18.49
C ALA A 224 27.65 -23.76 19.63
N GLN A 225 27.11 -23.77 20.86
CA GLN A 225 27.75 -24.44 22.00
C GLN A 225 27.90 -25.95 21.79
N ASN A 226 26.86 -26.62 21.28
CA ASN A 226 26.91 -28.04 20.99
C ASN A 226 27.96 -28.37 19.91
N VAL A 227 28.04 -27.57 18.85
CA VAL A 227 29.08 -27.72 17.80
C VAL A 227 30.47 -27.54 18.40
N GLN A 228 30.66 -26.59 19.32
CA GLN A 228 31.94 -26.37 19.99
C GLN A 228 32.32 -27.54 20.92
N ALA A 229 31.37 -28.06 21.69
CA ALA A 229 31.57 -29.25 22.52
C ALA A 229 31.90 -30.49 21.68
N MET A 230 31.24 -30.64 20.52
CA MET A 230 31.54 -31.70 19.57
C MET A 230 32.95 -31.57 19.00
N ALA A 231 33.39 -30.36 18.66
CA ALA A 231 34.76 -30.12 18.20
C ALA A 231 35.80 -30.52 19.27
N GLN A 232 35.57 -30.16 20.54
CA GLN A 232 36.45 -30.59 21.64
C GLN A 232 36.49 -32.11 21.81
N THR A 233 35.33 -32.74 21.73
CA THR A 233 35.22 -34.21 21.80
C THR A 233 35.99 -34.86 20.66
N MET A 234 35.91 -34.29 19.44
CA MET A 234 36.63 -34.77 18.28
C MET A 234 38.15 -34.68 18.47
N THR A 235 38.66 -33.58 19.02
CA THR A 235 40.09 -33.47 19.39
C THR A 235 40.50 -34.51 20.44
N GLY A 236 39.61 -34.81 21.41
CA GLY A 236 39.84 -35.88 22.39
C GLY A 236 39.95 -37.26 21.74
N ILE A 237 39.08 -37.55 20.76
CA ILE A 237 39.12 -38.78 19.96
C ILE A 237 40.41 -38.87 19.15
N GLU A 238 40.82 -37.78 18.48
CA GLU A 238 42.08 -37.73 17.71
C GLU A 238 43.28 -38.09 18.59
N LYS A 239 43.35 -37.53 19.81
CA LYS A 239 44.41 -37.86 20.77
C LYS A 239 44.36 -39.34 21.18
N ALA A 240 43.19 -39.86 21.54
CA ALA A 240 43.04 -41.25 21.95
C ALA A 240 43.42 -42.24 20.83
N VAL A 241 43.10 -41.92 19.58
CA VAL A 241 43.54 -42.69 18.41
C VAL A 241 45.06 -42.64 18.27
N GLY A 242 45.68 -41.49 18.49
CA GLY A 242 47.14 -41.33 18.51
C GLY A 242 47.81 -42.19 19.59
N ASP A 243 47.30 -42.13 20.83
CA ASP A 243 47.81 -42.91 21.97
C ASP A 243 47.69 -44.42 21.70
N ASN A 244 46.52 -44.89 21.23
CA ASN A 244 46.31 -46.29 20.83
C ASN A 244 47.27 -46.74 19.72
N THR A 245 47.60 -45.86 18.78
CA THR A 245 48.57 -46.16 17.72
C THR A 245 49.97 -46.37 18.31
N GLY A 246 50.37 -45.56 19.29
CA GLY A 246 51.62 -45.73 20.03
C GLY A 246 51.66 -47.02 20.86
N ASP A 247 50.57 -47.35 21.54
CA ASP A 247 50.43 -48.61 22.27
C ASP A 247 50.54 -49.83 21.34
N LEU A 248 49.91 -49.77 20.16
CA LEU A 248 50.02 -50.81 19.13
C LEU A 248 51.47 -51.03 18.68
N GLU A 249 52.26 -49.97 18.56
CA GLU A 249 53.69 -50.07 18.22
C GLU A 249 54.48 -50.77 19.35
N SER A 250 54.19 -50.44 20.61
CA SER A 250 54.80 -51.12 21.77
C SER A 250 54.44 -52.61 21.85
N VAL A 251 53.17 -52.94 21.57
CA VAL A 251 52.71 -54.33 21.47
C VAL A 251 53.45 -55.06 20.35
N ASN A 252 53.63 -54.42 19.19
CA ASN A 252 54.33 -55.01 18.05
C ASN A 252 55.82 -55.31 18.36
N GLN A 253 56.50 -54.41 19.07
CA GLN A 253 57.86 -54.64 19.57
C GLN A 253 57.92 -55.79 20.58
N SER A 254 56.94 -55.85 21.49
CA SER A 254 56.84 -56.94 22.48
C SER A 254 56.62 -58.30 21.81
N ILE A 255 55.74 -58.38 20.81
CA ILE A 255 55.54 -59.58 19.99
C ILE A 255 56.85 -59.99 19.31
N SER A 256 57.58 -59.04 18.72
CA SER A 256 58.89 -59.30 18.12
C SER A 256 59.91 -59.85 19.13
N GLY A 257 59.91 -59.31 20.36
CA GLY A 257 60.71 -59.83 21.47
C GLY A 257 60.34 -61.26 21.85
N ILE A 258 59.04 -61.56 21.98
CA ILE A 258 58.52 -62.91 22.26
C ILE A 258 58.96 -63.88 21.16
N LEU A 259 58.85 -63.51 19.89
CA LEU A 259 59.29 -64.35 18.77
C LEU A 259 60.78 -64.71 18.87
N LYS A 260 61.64 -63.77 19.26
CA LYS A 260 63.07 -64.02 19.48
C LYS A 260 63.33 -64.97 20.65
N SER A 261 62.63 -64.78 21.77
CA SER A 261 62.72 -65.70 22.92
C SER A 261 62.22 -67.10 22.58
N LEU A 262 61.16 -67.20 21.78
CA LEU A 262 60.62 -68.49 21.30
C LEU A 262 61.64 -69.22 20.42
N ASP A 263 62.38 -68.50 19.58
CA ASP A 263 63.47 -69.06 18.78
C ASP A 263 64.61 -69.61 19.66
N GLY A 264 65.01 -68.85 20.69
CA GLY A 264 65.99 -69.33 21.68
C GLY A 264 65.52 -70.55 22.46
N ALA A 265 64.22 -70.62 22.80
CA ALA A 265 63.62 -71.79 23.44
C ALA A 265 63.63 -73.00 22.51
N ARG A 266 63.30 -72.84 21.21
CA ARG A 266 63.40 -73.90 20.21
C ARG A 266 64.81 -74.46 20.12
N GLN A 267 65.83 -73.61 20.06
CA GLN A 267 67.23 -74.04 20.02
C GLN A 267 67.64 -74.80 21.29
N SER A 268 67.17 -74.34 22.45
CA SER A 268 67.41 -75.00 23.73
C SER A 268 66.76 -76.39 23.79
N ILE A 269 65.50 -76.50 23.33
CA ILE A 269 64.79 -77.79 23.21
C ILE A 269 65.55 -78.74 22.28
N GLN A 270 66.06 -78.24 21.14
CA GLN A 270 66.86 -79.06 20.22
C GLN A 270 68.15 -79.57 20.89
N THR A 271 68.85 -78.70 21.61
CA THR A 271 70.07 -79.06 22.36
C THR A 271 69.77 -80.10 23.44
N ILE A 272 68.66 -79.95 24.18
CA ILE A 272 68.21 -80.91 25.19
C ILE A 272 67.88 -82.26 24.53
N SER A 273 67.19 -82.24 23.39
CA SER A 273 66.87 -83.44 22.61
C SER A 273 68.14 -84.19 22.19
N ASP A 274 69.12 -83.49 21.63
CA ASP A 274 70.39 -84.09 21.21
C ASP A 274 71.17 -84.68 22.40
N ARG A 275 71.27 -83.94 23.51
CA ARG A 275 71.87 -84.44 24.76
C ARG A 275 71.16 -85.67 25.31
N SER A 276 69.82 -85.69 25.26
CA SER A 276 69.02 -86.83 25.70
C SER A 276 69.30 -88.07 24.85
N LYS A 277 69.49 -87.90 23.53
CA LYS A 277 69.85 -88.99 22.61
C LYS A 277 71.25 -89.54 22.91
N SER A 278 72.24 -88.67 23.14
CA SER A 278 73.59 -89.09 23.56
C SER A 278 73.57 -89.82 24.89
N ALA A 279 72.90 -89.29 25.91
CA ALA A 279 72.77 -89.93 27.22
C ALA A 279 72.08 -91.30 27.13
N SER A 280 71.05 -91.44 26.30
CA SER A 280 70.42 -92.73 26.03
C SER A 280 71.38 -93.74 25.40
N GLY A 281 72.23 -93.32 24.46
CA GLY A 281 73.23 -94.19 23.85
C GLY A 281 74.29 -94.64 24.84
N GLU A 282 74.74 -93.74 25.71
CA GLU A 282 75.73 -94.04 26.75
C GLU A 282 75.17 -94.96 27.86
N ALA A 283 73.91 -94.76 28.24
CA ALA A 283 73.19 -95.67 29.12
C ALA A 283 73.08 -97.08 28.50
N GLN A 284 72.82 -97.18 27.20
CA GLN A 284 72.75 -98.46 26.50
C GLN A 284 74.12 -99.17 26.45
N SER A 285 75.20 -98.43 26.21
CA SER A 285 76.57 -98.96 26.30
C SER A 285 76.91 -99.43 27.72
N THR A 286 76.46 -98.71 28.75
CA THR A 286 76.63 -99.13 30.16
C THR A 286 75.91 -100.44 30.46
N VAL A 287 74.69 -100.63 29.93
CA VAL A 287 73.94 -101.90 30.06
C VAL A 287 74.67 -103.05 29.38
N GLU A 288 75.26 -102.82 28.21
CA GLU A 288 76.04 -103.81 27.47
C GLU A 288 77.31 -104.22 28.24
N LEU A 289 78.08 -103.23 28.73
CA LEU A 289 79.26 -103.45 29.58
C LEU A 289 78.91 -104.18 30.88
N ALA A 290 77.79 -103.84 31.52
CA ALA A 290 77.32 -104.54 32.71
C ALA A 290 76.94 -106.01 32.39
N GLY A 291 76.36 -106.26 31.22
CA GLY A 291 76.08 -107.62 30.72
C GLY A 291 77.34 -108.43 30.47
N GLU A 292 78.37 -107.81 29.88
CA GLU A 292 79.68 -108.44 29.69
C GLU A 292 80.40 -108.69 31.02
N GLY A 293 80.34 -107.72 31.95
CA GLY A 293 80.81 -107.85 33.32
C GLY A 293 80.16 -109.02 34.07
N LYS A 294 78.84 -109.20 33.92
CA LYS A 294 78.12 -110.36 34.46
C LYS A 294 78.66 -111.67 33.90
N LYS A 295 78.89 -111.76 32.59
CA LYS A 295 79.44 -112.96 31.94
C LYS A 295 80.85 -113.30 32.44
N ASN A 296 81.67 -112.28 32.70
CA ASN A 296 82.99 -112.48 33.30
C ASN A 296 82.88 -113.01 34.75
N LEU A 297 81.94 -112.47 35.54
CA LEU A 297 81.64 -112.99 36.88
C LEU A 297 81.17 -114.44 36.84
N ASP A 298 80.26 -114.81 35.94
CA ASP A 298 79.81 -116.20 35.77
C ASP A 298 81.01 -117.14 35.45
N ARG A 299 81.92 -116.72 34.57
CA ARG A 299 83.16 -117.46 34.29
C ARG A 299 84.00 -117.64 35.55
N THR A 300 84.17 -116.59 36.35
CA THR A 300 84.90 -116.67 37.63
C THR A 300 84.24 -117.64 38.61
N VAL A 301 82.90 -117.66 38.70
CA VAL A 301 82.17 -118.62 39.55
C VAL A 301 82.41 -120.06 39.09
N THR A 302 82.27 -120.35 37.79
CA THR A 302 82.56 -121.69 37.24
C THR A 302 84.01 -122.12 37.51
N GLN A 303 84.95 -121.19 37.42
CA GLN A 303 86.36 -121.46 37.72
C GLN A 303 86.57 -121.76 39.20
N MET A 304 85.84 -121.09 40.10
CA MET A 304 85.84 -121.37 41.54
C MET A 304 85.27 -122.76 41.85
N ASP A 305 84.21 -123.19 41.16
CA ASP A 305 83.68 -124.56 41.30
C ASP A 305 84.73 -125.61 40.89
N SER A 306 85.46 -125.37 39.80
CA SER A 306 86.54 -126.27 39.34
C SER A 306 87.72 -126.30 40.32
N ILE A 307 88.05 -125.16 40.94
CA ILE A 307 89.04 -125.10 42.04
C ILE A 307 88.55 -125.94 43.24
N GLN A 308 87.26 -125.85 43.59
CA GLN A 308 86.70 -126.64 44.69
C GLN A 308 86.78 -128.15 44.42
N GLU A 309 86.53 -128.59 43.18
CA GLU A 309 86.70 -129.99 42.76
C GLU A 309 88.16 -130.44 42.84
N THR A 310 89.11 -129.61 42.39
CA THR A 310 90.55 -129.93 42.49
C THR A 310 91.02 -130.00 43.95
N ILE A 311 90.51 -129.13 44.82
CA ILE A 311 90.76 -129.20 46.28
C ILE A 311 90.22 -130.52 46.86
N PHE A 312 89.03 -130.98 46.44
CA PHE A 312 88.47 -132.24 46.89
C PHE A 312 89.31 -133.45 46.46
N ASN A 313 89.73 -133.47 45.18
CA ASN A 313 90.64 -134.50 44.66
C ASN A 313 92.00 -134.48 45.37
N LEU A 314 92.54 -133.29 45.65
CA LEU A 314 93.79 -133.14 46.41
C LEU A 314 93.64 -133.74 47.82
N SER A 315 92.51 -133.51 48.50
CA SER A 315 92.23 -134.12 49.80
C SER A 315 92.16 -135.65 49.74
N ALA A 316 91.61 -136.23 48.67
CA ALA A 316 91.56 -137.68 48.48
C ALA A 316 92.96 -138.28 48.30
N VAL A 317 93.82 -137.63 47.50
CA VAL A 317 95.23 -138.03 47.30
C VAL A 317 96.01 -137.95 48.62
N ILE A 318 95.81 -136.89 49.42
CA ILE A 318 96.46 -136.76 50.74
C ILE A 318 96.03 -137.88 51.69
N ASN A 319 94.74 -138.25 51.71
CA ASN A 319 94.27 -139.37 52.53
C ASN A 319 94.89 -140.71 52.10
N GLY A 320 94.96 -140.98 50.79
CA GLY A 320 95.60 -142.19 50.26
C GLY A 320 97.11 -142.24 50.54
N LEU A 321 97.78 -141.09 50.56
CA LEU A 321 99.19 -141.00 50.97
C LEU A 321 99.35 -141.35 52.46
N GLY A 322 98.41 -140.93 53.31
CA GLY A 322 98.36 -141.30 54.73
C GLY A 322 98.26 -142.80 54.97
N GLU A 323 97.42 -143.50 54.21
CA GLU A 323 97.27 -144.97 54.28
C GLU A 323 98.55 -145.70 53.83
N SER A 324 99.21 -145.20 52.77
CA SER A 324 100.48 -145.76 52.29
C SER A 324 101.61 -145.58 53.31
N ALA A 325 101.66 -144.45 54.01
CA ALA A 325 102.64 -144.22 55.08
C ALA A 325 102.43 -145.18 56.27
N GLY A 326 101.18 -145.51 56.60
CA GLY A 326 100.85 -146.52 57.61
C GLY A 326 101.38 -147.91 57.28
N ARG A 327 101.19 -148.37 56.03
CA ARG A 327 101.72 -149.67 55.56
C ARG A 327 103.25 -149.76 55.59
N ILE A 328 103.95 -148.64 55.38
CA ILE A 328 105.42 -148.60 55.51
C ILE A 328 105.81 -148.80 56.98
N GLY A 329 105.04 -148.25 57.93
CA GLY A 329 105.21 -148.51 59.36
C GLY A 329 105.17 -150.00 59.70
N ASP A 330 104.14 -150.71 59.23
CA ASP A 330 103.96 -152.15 59.50
C ASP A 330 105.15 -153.00 58.97
N ILE A 331 105.70 -152.63 57.80
CA ILE A 331 106.87 -153.31 57.22
C ILE A 331 108.12 -153.09 58.08
N THR A 332 108.32 -151.89 58.63
CA THR A 332 109.49 -151.61 59.47
C THR A 332 109.45 -152.38 60.79
N GLU A 333 108.25 -152.65 61.33
CA GLU A 333 108.07 -153.47 62.54
C GLU A 333 108.39 -154.94 62.27
N LEU A 334 107.93 -155.48 61.13
CA LEU A 334 108.27 -156.83 60.69
C LEU A 334 109.78 -157.03 60.48
N ILE A 335 110.48 -156.03 59.92
CA ILE A 335 111.94 -156.08 59.73
C ILE A 335 112.66 -156.09 61.09
N LYS A 336 112.14 -155.37 62.08
CA LYS A 336 112.69 -155.36 63.45
C LYS A 336 112.59 -156.74 64.09
N ASP A 337 111.46 -157.43 63.93
CA ASP A 337 111.23 -158.78 64.48
C ASP A 337 112.15 -159.83 63.83
N VAL A 338 112.38 -159.73 62.51
CA VAL A 338 113.30 -160.63 61.78
C VAL A 338 114.76 -160.43 62.22
N ALA A 339 115.17 -159.19 62.51
CA ALA A 339 116.52 -158.90 63.00
C ALA A 339 116.80 -159.54 64.37
N GLU A 340 115.81 -159.60 65.26
CA GLU A 340 115.92 -160.20 66.58
C GLU A 340 116.03 -161.73 66.52
N GLN A 341 115.26 -162.38 65.63
CA GLN A 341 115.31 -163.82 65.38
C GLN A 341 116.65 -164.28 64.78
N THR A 342 117.21 -163.48 63.88
CA THR A 342 118.48 -163.80 63.22
C THR A 342 119.65 -163.72 64.22
N ASN A 343 119.60 -162.77 65.16
CA ASN A 343 120.59 -162.63 66.23
C ASN A 343 120.63 -163.84 67.18
N LEU A 344 119.47 -164.45 67.47
CA LEU A 344 119.36 -165.62 68.34
C LEU A 344 119.81 -166.94 67.68
N LEU A 345 119.59 -167.10 66.36
CA LEU A 345 120.07 -168.26 65.60
C LEU A 345 121.59 -168.28 65.45
N ALA A 346 122.23 -167.12 65.30
CA ALA A 346 123.67 -167.01 65.18
C ALA A 346 124.42 -167.44 66.46
N LEU A 347 123.81 -167.22 67.64
CA LEU A 347 124.44 -167.53 68.92
C LEU A 347 124.39 -169.03 69.26
N ASN A 348 123.30 -169.73 68.93
CA ASN A 348 123.20 -171.19 69.15
C ASN A 348 124.14 -171.99 68.23
N ALA A 349 124.37 -171.50 67.00
CA ALA A 349 125.29 -172.15 66.06
C ALA A 349 126.77 -172.08 66.52
N ALA A 350 127.15 -171.04 67.28
CA ALA A 350 128.50 -170.90 67.80
C ALA A 350 128.83 -171.86 68.96
N ILE A 351 127.82 -172.30 69.72
CA ILE A 351 128.00 -173.19 70.88
C ILE A 351 128.16 -174.66 70.44
N GLU A 352 127.45 -175.10 69.39
CA GLU A 352 127.44 -176.51 68.97
C GLU A 352 128.74 -176.94 68.24
N ALA A 353 129.55 -176.00 67.74
CA ALA A 353 130.81 -176.30 67.06
C ALA A 353 131.98 -176.63 68.03
N ALA A 354 131.78 -176.50 69.35
CA ALA A 354 132.84 -176.66 70.36
C ALA A 354 132.80 -178.00 71.14
N ARG A 355 132.05 -179.02 70.68
CA ARG A 355 131.92 -180.29 71.39
C ARG A 355 132.18 -181.54 70.54
#